data_AF-A0A4S4L7Y4-F1
#
_entry.id   AF-A0A4S4L7Y4-F1
#
_cell.length_a   1.000
_cell.length_b   1.000
_cell.length_c   1.000
_cell.angle_alpha   90.00
_cell.angle_beta   90.00
_cell.angle_gamma   90.00
#
_symmetry.space_group_name_H-M   'P 1'
#
loop_
_entity.id
_entity.type
_entity.pdbx_description
1 polymer ?
#
loop_
_entity_poly.entity_id
_entity_poly.type
_entity_poly.pdbx_seq_one_letter_code
_entity_poly.pdbx_strand_id
1 'polypeptide(L)'
;MSPPSVCSSDILEESLGIVFTQAEAMLSVSSISTMATRDDNPGAGRSVGKLISFLGRLTEKVTNRYAERIGYEPRAPAARSASSISTMATTENQPGAGRTLGVPLGYLGRFLERLASRIAEKRGHGPVVVTKNLLTLRDSKSDHSYNPSWNYVAKSSPVSGSAEDQKIRKGVTKLLKYARSQFEANQSLALKCILELAFLDRYIHQVFLELDAPRILALLMLQTEPENDKHLAPLCQKALVCLLDTQINMLGHKVLELSMRLRQEKAPRLGDMGKPGAELADMALQLAEQARRSPSVSFLVMRHIRAALGGLWASKGPFIVPFMQILSNLLERSPHAIEWAVLGKILAEIADWVDKRDKSYKVVQEVMCVHTS
;
A
#
# COMPACT_ATOMS: atom_id res chain seq x y z
N MET A 1 -21.83 43.24 -2.31
CA MET A 1 -21.42 42.41 -1.15
C MET A 1 -21.33 40.98 -1.64
N SER A 2 -20.11 40.48 -1.86
CA SER A 2 -19.88 39.09 -2.25
C SER A 2 -20.01 38.21 -1.00
N PRO A 3 -20.66 37.04 -1.06
CA PRO A 3 -20.74 36.16 0.10
C PRO A 3 -19.35 35.68 0.50
N PRO A 4 -19.06 35.53 1.80
CA PRO A 4 -17.80 34.96 2.26
C PRO A 4 -17.68 33.53 1.73
N SER A 5 -16.59 33.24 1.01
CA SER A 5 -16.27 31.88 0.58
C SER A 5 -15.91 31.06 1.83
N VAL A 6 -16.86 30.27 2.32
CA VAL A 6 -16.60 29.29 3.38
C VAL A 6 -15.61 28.26 2.80
N CYS A 7 -14.46 28.12 3.48
CA CYS A 7 -13.39 27.25 3.02
C CYS A 7 -13.85 25.79 3.10
N SER A 8 -13.87 25.09 1.97
CA SER A 8 -14.29 23.68 1.89
C SER A 8 -13.41 22.73 2.72
N SER A 9 -12.23 23.18 3.18
CA SER A 9 -11.35 22.44 4.07
C SER A 9 -11.94 22.25 5.47
N ASP A 10 -12.64 23.26 5.99
CA ASP A 10 -12.99 23.31 7.41
C ASP A 10 -14.18 22.36 7.70
N ILE A 11 -15.10 22.27 6.74
CA ILE A 11 -16.22 21.32 6.76
C ILE A 11 -15.73 19.86 6.63
N LEU A 12 -14.66 19.65 5.86
CA LEU A 12 -14.05 18.33 5.68
C LEU A 12 -13.30 17.89 6.95
N GLU A 13 -12.54 18.78 7.60
CA GLU A 13 -11.84 18.47 8.85
C GLU A 13 -12.81 18.13 9.99
N GLU A 14 -13.90 18.89 10.14
CA GLU A 14 -14.91 18.62 11.17
C GLU A 14 -15.63 17.27 10.94
N SER A 15 -16.00 16.99 9.68
CA SER A 15 -16.65 15.73 9.32
C SER A 15 -15.72 14.51 9.50
N LEU A 16 -14.42 14.69 9.24
CA LEU A 16 -13.43 13.62 9.37
C LEU A 16 -13.02 13.37 10.83
N GLY A 17 -12.99 14.41 11.67
CA GLY A 17 -12.76 14.27 13.11
C GLY A 17 -13.80 13.37 13.79
N ILE A 18 -15.06 13.46 13.37
CA ILE A 18 -16.13 12.58 13.87
C ILE A 18 -15.90 11.13 13.43
N VAL A 19 -15.49 10.90 12.17
CA VAL A 19 -15.23 9.55 11.63
C VAL A 19 -14.04 8.89 12.33
N PHE A 20 -12.96 9.63 12.62
CA PHE A 20 -11.81 9.09 13.36
C PHE A 20 -12.15 8.72 14.80
N THR A 21 -12.85 9.60 15.52
CA THR A 21 -13.28 9.32 16.90
C THR A 21 -14.25 8.12 16.97
N GLN A 22 -15.11 7.97 15.96
CA GLN A 22 -16.06 6.86 15.87
C GLN A 22 -15.39 5.54 15.48
N ALA A 23 -14.36 5.57 14.62
CA ALA A 23 -13.55 4.41 14.29
C ALA A 23 -12.71 3.93 15.49
N GLU A 24 -12.14 4.85 16.28
CA GLU A 24 -11.44 4.50 17.53
C GLU A 24 -12.40 3.91 18.59
N ALA A 25 -13.61 4.45 18.72
CA ALA A 25 -14.62 3.93 19.64
C ALA A 25 -15.13 2.53 19.25
N MET A 26 -15.32 2.27 17.94
CA MET A 26 -15.76 0.96 17.41
C MET A 26 -14.72 -0.15 17.60
N LEU A 27 -13.43 0.19 17.65
CA LEU A 27 -12.37 -0.79 17.94
C LEU A 27 -12.34 -1.26 19.40
N SER A 28 -13.13 -0.64 20.30
CA SER A 28 -13.19 -1.01 21.73
C SER A 28 -14.37 -1.91 22.12
N VAL A 29 -15.30 -2.20 21.20
CA VAL A 29 -16.53 -2.95 21.51
C VAL A 29 -16.53 -4.32 20.83
N SER A 30 -16.34 -5.38 21.61
CA SER A 30 -16.55 -6.76 21.20
C SER A 30 -18.04 -7.08 21.11
N SER A 31 -18.56 -7.53 19.95
CA SER A 31 -19.93 -8.06 19.88
C SER A 31 -20.25 -8.91 18.64
N ILE A 32 -20.40 -10.22 18.89
CA ILE A 32 -21.51 -11.13 18.55
C ILE A 32 -21.95 -11.23 17.08
N SER A 33 -21.62 -12.37 16.46
CA SER A 33 -22.10 -12.78 15.14
C SER A 33 -23.50 -13.42 15.21
N THR A 34 -24.38 -13.03 14.29
CA THR A 34 -25.70 -13.65 14.11
C THR A 34 -25.76 -14.27 12.71
N MET A 35 -25.68 -15.60 12.63
CA MET A 35 -25.90 -16.36 11.40
C MET A 35 -27.36 -16.81 11.32
N ALA A 36 -28.16 -16.16 10.48
CA ALA A 36 -29.46 -16.66 10.08
C ALA A 36 -29.55 -16.62 8.54
N THR A 37 -29.47 -17.79 7.91
CA THR A 37 -29.67 -17.97 6.47
C THR A 37 -31.15 -18.12 6.14
N ARG A 38 -31.62 -17.35 5.16
CA ARG A 38 -32.99 -17.38 4.63
C ARG A 38 -33.03 -18.26 3.38
N ASP A 39 -33.94 -19.24 3.37
CA ASP A 39 -34.10 -20.22 2.29
C ASP A 39 -34.80 -19.58 1.07
N ASP A 40 -34.02 -19.00 0.14
CA ASP A 40 -34.28 -18.98 -1.33
C ASP A 40 -33.34 -18.06 -2.14
N ASN A 41 -32.28 -17.52 -1.53
CA ASN A 41 -31.28 -16.79 -2.32
C ASN A 41 -30.47 -17.74 -3.22
N PRO A 42 -29.98 -17.29 -4.39
CA PRO A 42 -29.07 -18.05 -5.23
C PRO A 42 -27.79 -18.36 -4.44
N GLY A 43 -27.79 -19.47 -3.70
CA GLY A 43 -26.71 -19.83 -2.81
C GLY A 43 -25.43 -20.06 -3.59
N ALA A 44 -24.30 -19.68 -3.00
CA ALA A 44 -22.96 -19.87 -3.57
C ALA A 44 -22.75 -21.30 -4.12
N GLY A 45 -23.42 -22.31 -3.54
CA GLY A 45 -23.43 -23.70 -4.02
C GLY A 45 -23.94 -23.89 -5.47
N ARG A 46 -24.92 -23.12 -5.95
CA ARG A 46 -25.42 -23.24 -7.34
C ARG A 46 -24.44 -22.65 -8.36
N SER A 47 -23.78 -21.55 -8.01
CA SER A 47 -22.76 -20.89 -8.84
C SER A 47 -21.50 -21.76 -8.93
N VAL A 48 -21.06 -22.31 -7.79
CA VAL A 48 -19.95 -23.26 -7.70
C VAL A 48 -20.28 -24.55 -8.45
N GLY A 49 -21.50 -25.08 -8.31
CA GLY A 49 -21.96 -26.25 -9.06
C GLY A 49 -21.87 -26.07 -10.58
N LYS A 50 -22.33 -24.93 -11.11
CA LYS A 50 -22.22 -24.61 -12.55
C LYS A 50 -20.76 -24.51 -13.02
N LEU A 51 -19.89 -23.91 -12.20
CA LEU A 51 -18.45 -23.80 -12.51
C LEU A 51 -17.78 -25.19 -12.52
N ILE A 52 -18.08 -26.03 -11.53
CA ILE A 52 -17.56 -27.40 -11.45
C ILE A 52 -18.05 -28.24 -12.63
N SER A 53 -19.34 -28.16 -13.00
CA SER A 53 -19.87 -28.85 -14.18
C SER A 53 -19.30 -28.32 -15.49
N PHE A 54 -18.87 -27.05 -15.55
CA PHE A 54 -18.18 -26.49 -16.71
C PHE A 54 -16.73 -26.98 -16.79
N LEU A 55 -16.00 -26.96 -15.67
CA LEU A 55 -14.65 -27.52 -15.57
C LEU A 55 -14.63 -29.01 -15.89
N GLY A 56 -15.59 -29.78 -15.36
CA GLY A 56 -15.76 -31.21 -15.66
C GLY A 56 -15.90 -31.49 -17.16
N ARG A 57 -16.72 -30.68 -17.87
CA ARG A 57 -16.89 -30.78 -19.32
C ARG A 57 -15.64 -30.37 -20.11
N LEU A 58 -14.85 -29.43 -19.60
CA LEU A 58 -13.57 -29.06 -20.21
C LEU A 58 -12.53 -30.15 -20.03
N THR A 59 -12.41 -30.72 -18.82
CA THR A 59 -11.50 -31.83 -18.55
C THR A 59 -11.88 -33.05 -19.37
N GLU A 60 -13.16 -33.40 -19.44
CA GLU A 60 -13.68 -34.51 -20.25
C GLU A 60 -13.30 -34.36 -21.73
N LYS A 61 -13.45 -33.16 -22.31
CA LYS A 61 -13.03 -32.88 -23.69
C LYS A 61 -11.52 -33.03 -23.90
N VAL A 62 -10.71 -32.60 -22.93
CA VAL A 62 -9.25 -32.72 -23.03
C VAL A 62 -8.81 -34.18 -22.87
N THR A 63 -9.38 -34.91 -21.91
CA THR A 63 -9.09 -36.33 -21.71
C THR A 63 -9.57 -37.17 -22.89
N ASN A 64 -10.76 -36.90 -23.46
CA ASN A 64 -11.24 -37.62 -24.64
C ASN A 64 -10.32 -37.38 -25.84
N ARG A 65 -9.89 -36.13 -26.10
CA ARG A 65 -8.90 -35.84 -27.16
C ARG A 65 -7.54 -36.49 -26.92
N TYR A 66 -7.13 -36.64 -25.67
CA TYR A 66 -5.86 -37.30 -25.32
C TYR A 66 -5.97 -38.83 -25.45
N ALA A 67 -7.10 -39.41 -25.04
CA ALA A 67 -7.41 -40.83 -25.21
C ALA A 67 -7.51 -41.23 -26.70
N GLU A 68 -8.13 -40.39 -27.53
CA GLU A 68 -8.17 -40.55 -28.99
C GLU A 68 -6.76 -40.59 -29.60
N ARG A 69 -5.82 -39.77 -29.10
CA ARG A 69 -4.43 -39.75 -29.60
C ARG A 69 -3.59 -40.95 -29.16
N ILE A 70 -3.95 -41.59 -28.05
CA ILE A 70 -3.24 -42.76 -27.51
C ILE A 70 -3.88 -44.08 -28.00
N GLY A 71 -5.00 -44.01 -28.72
CA GLY A 71 -5.72 -45.19 -29.20
C GLY A 71 -6.46 -45.95 -28.10
N TYR A 72 -6.83 -45.26 -27.01
CA TYR A 72 -7.63 -45.85 -25.94
C TYR A 72 -9.10 -45.86 -26.36
N GLU A 73 -9.61 -47.00 -26.81
CA GLU A 73 -11.04 -47.20 -27.07
C GLU A 73 -11.83 -47.25 -25.75
N PRO A 74 -12.92 -46.48 -25.62
CA PRO A 74 -13.75 -46.49 -24.42
C PRO A 74 -14.54 -47.81 -24.33
N ARG A 75 -14.08 -48.74 -23.48
CA ARG A 75 -14.88 -49.91 -23.06
C ARG A 75 -16.09 -49.44 -22.24
N ALA A 76 -17.29 -49.77 -22.73
CA ALA A 76 -18.56 -49.48 -22.06
C ALA A 76 -18.58 -50.03 -20.61
N PRO A 77 -18.94 -49.21 -19.60
CA PRO A 77 -19.05 -49.69 -18.23
C PRO A 77 -20.30 -50.55 -18.06
N ALA A 78 -20.09 -51.80 -17.63
CA ALA A 78 -21.15 -52.70 -17.21
C ALA A 78 -21.84 -52.15 -15.96
N ALA A 79 -23.15 -51.89 -16.07
CA ALA A 79 -24.01 -51.48 -14.97
C ALA A 79 -24.07 -52.59 -13.90
N ARG A 80 -23.66 -52.26 -12.67
CA ARG A 80 -24.02 -53.03 -11.47
C ARG A 80 -24.58 -52.08 -10.42
N SER A 81 -25.90 -52.12 -10.30
CA SER A 81 -26.66 -51.61 -9.17
C SER A 81 -26.27 -52.35 -7.90
N ALA A 82 -25.91 -51.62 -6.85
CA ALA A 82 -25.96 -52.11 -5.48
C ALA A 82 -26.36 -50.94 -4.58
N SER A 83 -27.62 -50.96 -4.16
CA SER A 83 -28.20 -50.11 -3.14
C SER A 83 -27.68 -50.51 -1.76
N SER A 84 -27.05 -49.60 -1.05
CA SER A 84 -26.88 -49.72 0.40
C SER A 84 -26.83 -48.32 1.01
N ILE A 85 -27.98 -47.90 1.53
CA ILE A 85 -28.15 -46.69 2.33
C ILE A 85 -27.62 -47.02 3.73
N SER A 86 -26.45 -46.49 4.08
CA SER A 86 -25.93 -46.55 5.46
C SER A 86 -25.98 -45.17 6.10
N THR A 87 -26.66 -45.11 7.23
CA THR A 87 -26.87 -44.02 8.17
C THR A 87 -25.59 -43.22 8.46
N MET A 88 -25.52 -41.97 7.97
CA MET A 88 -24.46 -41.01 8.30
C MET A 88 -24.87 -40.15 9.51
N ALA A 89 -24.73 -40.70 10.70
CA ALA A 89 -24.64 -39.88 11.91
C ALA A 89 -23.19 -39.34 11.99
N THR A 90 -22.98 -38.10 11.56
CA THR A 90 -21.66 -37.46 11.58
C THR A 90 -21.29 -37.06 13.00
N THR A 91 -20.39 -37.82 13.63
CA THR A 91 -19.63 -37.38 14.80
C THR A 91 -18.87 -36.09 14.48
N GLU A 92 -19.11 -35.04 15.27
CA GLU A 92 -18.43 -33.75 15.19
C GLU A 92 -16.91 -33.98 15.29
N ASN A 93 -16.15 -33.47 14.31
CA ASN A 93 -14.68 -33.55 14.14
C ASN A 93 -14.05 -34.70 13.35
N GLN A 94 -14.79 -35.57 12.66
CA GLN A 94 -14.14 -36.38 11.62
C GLN A 94 -13.83 -35.55 10.35
N PRO A 95 -12.74 -35.84 9.63
CA PRO A 95 -12.41 -35.20 8.35
C PRO A 95 -13.49 -35.54 7.31
N GLY A 96 -14.57 -34.77 7.30
CA GLY A 96 -15.63 -34.91 6.30
C GLY A 96 -15.10 -34.59 4.90
N ALA A 97 -15.65 -35.25 3.89
CA ALA A 97 -15.27 -35.08 2.49
C ALA A 97 -15.26 -33.61 2.01
N GLY A 98 -16.06 -32.74 2.64
CA GLY A 98 -16.05 -31.30 2.38
C GLY A 98 -14.76 -30.59 2.79
N ARG A 99 -14.09 -31.01 3.87
CA ARG A 99 -12.81 -30.42 4.30
C ARG A 99 -11.64 -30.86 3.41
N THR A 100 -11.63 -32.11 2.97
CA THR A 100 -10.58 -32.63 2.08
C THR A 100 -10.66 -32.04 0.68
N LEU A 101 -11.85 -31.69 0.17
CA LEU A 101 -12.00 -30.99 -1.12
C LEU A 101 -11.92 -29.46 -1.01
N GLY A 102 -12.25 -28.87 0.14
CA GLY A 102 -12.19 -27.42 0.34
C GLY A 102 -10.77 -26.85 0.22
N VAL A 103 -9.77 -27.54 0.76
CA VAL A 103 -8.35 -27.11 0.68
C VAL A 103 -7.83 -27.03 -0.76
N PRO A 104 -7.96 -28.08 -1.61
CA PRO A 104 -7.49 -28.00 -2.99
C PRO A 104 -8.29 -27.00 -3.83
N LEU A 105 -9.59 -26.86 -3.61
CA LEU A 105 -10.41 -25.84 -4.29
C LEU A 105 -9.97 -24.42 -3.92
N GLY A 106 -9.69 -24.16 -2.64
CA GLY A 106 -9.17 -22.87 -2.18
C GLY A 106 -7.77 -22.58 -2.73
N TYR A 107 -6.91 -23.60 -2.86
CA TYR A 107 -5.61 -23.46 -3.52
C TYR A 107 -5.77 -23.12 -5.01
N LEU A 108 -6.67 -23.82 -5.72
CA LEU A 108 -6.94 -23.57 -7.13
C LEU A 108 -7.51 -22.16 -7.36
N GLY A 109 -8.40 -21.69 -6.49
CA GLY A 109 -8.93 -20.32 -6.53
C GLY A 109 -7.81 -19.28 -6.46
N ARG A 110 -6.92 -19.39 -5.47
CA ARG A 110 -5.76 -18.49 -5.31
C ARG A 110 -4.79 -18.58 -6.49
N PHE A 111 -4.61 -19.77 -7.07
CA PHE A 111 -3.78 -19.93 -8.27
C PHE A 111 -4.36 -19.22 -9.49
N LEU A 112 -5.66 -19.40 -9.74
CA LEU A 112 -6.35 -18.73 -10.84
C LEU A 112 -6.36 -17.21 -10.66
N GLU A 113 -6.54 -16.72 -9.44
CA GLU A 113 -6.46 -15.29 -9.11
C GLU A 113 -5.08 -14.70 -9.45
N ARG A 114 -3.99 -15.38 -9.05
CA ARG A 114 -2.63 -14.95 -9.40
C ARG A 114 -2.39 -14.95 -10.91
N LEU A 115 -2.90 -15.96 -11.62
CA LEU A 115 -2.76 -16.07 -13.06
C LEU A 115 -3.53 -14.96 -13.78
N ALA A 116 -4.77 -14.70 -13.36
CA ALA A 116 -5.60 -13.62 -13.88
C ALA A 116 -4.96 -12.25 -13.61
N SER A 117 -4.43 -12.03 -12.40
CA SER A 117 -3.74 -10.79 -12.02
C SER A 117 -2.50 -10.57 -12.90
N ARG A 118 -1.67 -11.59 -13.11
CA ARG A 118 -0.50 -11.51 -14.01
C ARG A 118 -0.90 -11.24 -15.46
N ILE A 119 -1.98 -11.85 -15.95
CA ILE A 119 -2.48 -11.61 -17.31
C ILE A 119 -2.99 -10.18 -17.44
N ALA A 120 -3.72 -9.68 -16.44
CA ALA A 120 -4.17 -8.30 -16.41
C ALA A 120 -2.97 -7.36 -16.46
N GLU A 121 -1.96 -7.58 -15.61
CA GLU A 121 -0.72 -6.78 -15.60
C GLU A 121 -0.01 -6.78 -16.95
N LYS A 122 0.15 -7.96 -17.59
CA LYS A 122 0.73 -8.09 -18.93
C LYS A 122 -0.05 -7.33 -20.00
N ARG A 123 -1.37 -7.22 -19.85
CA ARG A 123 -2.23 -6.42 -20.73
C ARG A 123 -2.28 -4.95 -20.35
N GLY A 124 -1.48 -4.52 -19.38
CA GLY A 124 -1.46 -3.14 -18.90
C GLY A 124 -2.62 -2.76 -17.98
N HIS A 125 -3.29 -3.76 -17.40
CA HIS A 125 -4.38 -3.59 -16.46
C HIS A 125 -3.93 -4.01 -15.06
N GLY A 126 -3.81 -3.05 -14.15
CA GLY A 126 -3.54 -3.35 -12.74
C GLY A 126 -3.13 -2.08 -12.00
N PRO A 127 -3.20 -2.07 -10.66
CA PRO A 127 -2.84 -0.89 -9.87
C PRO A 127 -1.40 -0.43 -10.13
N VAL A 128 -0.47 -1.38 -10.22
CA VAL A 128 0.96 -1.12 -10.45
C VAL A 128 1.19 -0.49 -11.83
N VAL A 129 0.52 -1.00 -12.87
CA VAL A 129 0.65 -0.43 -14.21
C VAL A 129 0.06 0.97 -14.27
N VAL A 130 -1.10 1.20 -13.64
CA VAL A 130 -1.71 2.53 -13.59
C VAL A 130 -0.77 3.52 -12.91
N THR A 131 -0.15 3.12 -11.80
CA THR A 131 0.84 3.92 -11.08
C THR A 131 2.04 4.25 -11.95
N LYS A 132 2.64 3.25 -12.61
CA LYS A 132 3.74 3.46 -13.53
C LYS A 132 3.37 4.42 -14.67
N ASN A 133 2.17 4.30 -15.23
CA ASN A 133 1.68 5.20 -16.27
C ASN A 133 1.49 6.63 -15.75
N LEU A 134 0.97 6.80 -14.53
CA LEU A 134 0.84 8.12 -13.89
C LEU A 134 2.21 8.76 -13.68
N LEU A 135 3.17 8.02 -13.12
CA LEU A 135 4.54 8.50 -12.94
C LEU A 135 5.19 8.82 -14.29
N THR A 136 5.02 7.98 -15.32
CA THR A 136 5.55 8.23 -16.68
C THR A 136 4.93 9.48 -17.30
N LEU A 137 3.63 9.73 -17.12
CA LEU A 137 2.97 10.95 -17.61
C LEU A 137 3.58 12.20 -16.95
N ARG A 138 3.94 12.09 -15.67
CA ARG A 138 4.64 13.16 -14.95
C ARG A 138 6.09 13.30 -15.43
N ASP A 139 6.80 12.19 -15.66
CA ASP A 139 8.22 12.16 -16.05
C ASP A 139 8.50 12.50 -17.52
N SER A 140 7.50 12.41 -18.42
CA SER A 140 7.67 12.48 -19.88
C SER A 140 8.30 13.77 -20.46
N LYS A 141 8.76 14.72 -19.61
CA LYS A 141 9.50 15.92 -20.03
C LYS A 141 10.92 16.02 -19.45
N SER A 142 11.33 15.15 -18.52
CA SER A 142 12.70 15.16 -18.00
C SER A 142 13.58 14.22 -18.79
N ASP A 143 14.67 14.76 -19.32
CA ASP A 143 15.66 14.08 -20.16
C ASP A 143 16.25 12.85 -19.43
N HIS A 144 15.80 11.64 -19.82
CA HIS A 144 16.33 10.26 -19.72
C HIS A 144 17.31 9.80 -18.61
N SER A 145 17.58 10.57 -17.57
CA SER A 145 18.40 10.16 -16.43
C SER A 145 17.55 9.33 -15.47
N TYR A 146 17.61 8.01 -15.67
CA TYR A 146 16.88 6.94 -15.00
C TYR A 146 17.24 6.83 -13.49
N ASN A 147 16.82 7.80 -12.67
CA ASN A 147 16.75 7.60 -11.22
C ASN A 147 15.33 7.91 -10.71
N PRO A 148 14.43 6.91 -10.77
CA PRO A 148 13.00 7.07 -10.50
C PRO A 148 12.65 7.29 -9.02
N SER A 149 13.59 7.63 -8.14
CA SER A 149 13.25 7.92 -6.73
C SER A 149 13.19 9.41 -6.38
N TRP A 150 13.74 10.31 -7.20
CA TRP A 150 14.05 11.67 -6.72
C TRP A 150 13.53 12.85 -7.55
N ASN A 151 13.11 12.66 -8.80
CA ASN A 151 12.78 13.77 -9.71
C ASN A 151 11.33 14.26 -9.67
N TYR A 152 10.47 13.68 -8.81
CA TYR A 152 9.03 14.00 -8.79
C TYR A 152 8.66 15.35 -8.16
N VAL A 153 9.64 16.08 -7.61
CA VAL A 153 9.38 17.13 -6.62
C VAL A 153 8.84 18.44 -7.19
N ALA A 154 8.98 18.74 -8.48
CA ALA A 154 8.65 20.10 -8.93
C ALA A 154 8.28 20.24 -10.42
N LYS A 155 7.54 19.29 -10.99
CA LYS A 155 6.90 19.58 -12.28
C LYS A 155 5.67 20.44 -12.04
N SER A 156 5.61 21.59 -12.73
CA SER A 156 4.44 22.47 -12.73
C SER A 156 3.15 21.66 -12.82
N SER A 157 2.17 21.97 -11.96
CA SER A 157 0.85 21.36 -12.02
C SER A 157 0.29 21.51 -13.44
N PRO A 158 -0.22 20.43 -14.05
CA PRO A 158 -0.92 20.52 -15.32
C PRO A 158 -2.05 21.54 -15.24
N VAL A 159 -2.29 22.25 -16.34
CA VAL A 159 -3.45 23.15 -16.43
C VAL A 159 -4.72 22.32 -16.24
N SER A 160 -5.60 22.76 -15.34
CA SER A 160 -6.87 22.08 -15.07
C SER A 160 -7.67 21.92 -16.38
N GLY A 161 -8.17 20.71 -16.64
CA GLY A 161 -8.88 20.36 -17.87
C GLY A 161 -8.00 20.00 -19.06
N SER A 162 -6.67 20.18 -18.98
CA SER A 162 -5.75 19.74 -20.03
C SER A 162 -5.81 18.22 -20.27
N ALA A 163 -5.34 17.77 -21.44
CA ALA A 163 -5.28 16.34 -21.75
C ALA A 163 -4.40 15.54 -20.76
N GLU A 164 -3.36 16.17 -20.19
CA GLU A 164 -2.52 15.56 -19.14
C GLU A 164 -3.30 15.42 -17.83
N ASP A 165 -3.96 16.47 -17.35
CA ASP A 165 -4.84 16.45 -16.16
C ASP A 165 -5.93 15.37 -16.29
N GLN A 166 -6.65 15.35 -17.42
CA GLN A 166 -7.69 14.36 -17.65
C GLN A 166 -7.17 12.92 -17.62
N LYS A 167 -5.96 12.66 -18.14
CA LYS A 167 -5.33 11.33 -18.05
C LYS A 167 -4.96 10.98 -16.61
N ILE A 168 -4.44 11.93 -15.84
CA ILE A 168 -4.11 11.76 -14.42
C ILE A 168 -5.37 11.43 -13.62
N ARG A 169 -6.43 12.24 -13.74
CA ARG A 169 -7.73 12.00 -13.08
C ARG A 169 -8.33 10.65 -13.43
N LYS A 170 -8.27 10.24 -14.70
CA LYS A 170 -8.71 8.90 -15.14
C LYS A 170 -7.89 7.79 -14.47
N GLY A 171 -6.56 7.95 -14.37
CA GLY A 171 -5.69 7.01 -13.67
C GLY A 171 -5.99 6.91 -12.18
N VAL A 172 -6.10 8.05 -11.49
CA VAL A 172 -6.47 8.13 -10.08
C VAL A 172 -7.84 7.49 -9.81
N THR A 173 -8.85 7.82 -10.63
CA THR A 173 -10.17 7.20 -10.55
C THR A 173 -10.10 5.68 -10.71
N LYS A 174 -9.24 5.18 -11.60
CA LYS A 174 -9.04 3.75 -11.81
C LYS A 174 -8.37 3.09 -10.59
N LEU A 175 -7.44 3.76 -9.92
CA LEU A 175 -6.86 3.27 -8.66
C LEU A 175 -7.90 3.20 -7.54
N LEU A 176 -8.74 4.23 -7.38
CA LEU A 176 -9.83 4.21 -6.40
C LEU A 176 -10.84 3.09 -6.68
N LYS A 177 -11.09 2.77 -7.95
CA LYS A 177 -11.88 1.58 -8.33
C LYS A 177 -11.21 0.27 -7.93
N TYR A 178 -9.89 0.15 -8.07
CA TYR A 178 -9.16 -1.04 -7.60
C TYR A 178 -9.15 -1.15 -6.07
N ALA A 179 -9.05 -0.03 -5.35
CA ALA A 179 -9.15 -0.01 -3.89
C ALA A 179 -10.52 -0.50 -3.40
N ARG A 180 -11.58 -0.33 -4.20
CA ARG A 180 -12.94 -0.85 -3.94
C ARG A 180 -13.22 -2.23 -4.56
N SER A 181 -12.20 -2.91 -5.09
CA SER A 181 -12.37 -4.24 -5.67
C SER A 181 -12.82 -5.24 -4.61
N GLN A 182 -13.52 -6.31 -5.00
CA GLN A 182 -13.85 -7.42 -4.10
C GLN A 182 -12.65 -8.34 -3.81
N PHE A 183 -11.53 -8.14 -4.52
CA PHE A 183 -10.33 -8.96 -4.37
C PHE A 183 -9.31 -8.24 -3.50
N GLU A 184 -9.01 -8.79 -2.32
CA GLU A 184 -8.07 -8.24 -1.34
C GLU A 184 -6.68 -7.94 -1.95
N ALA A 185 -6.22 -8.81 -2.86
CA ALA A 185 -4.96 -8.60 -3.58
C ALA A 185 -4.95 -7.30 -4.39
N ASN A 186 -6.06 -6.97 -5.06
CA ASN A 186 -6.19 -5.72 -5.81
C ASN A 186 -6.34 -4.51 -4.89
N GLN A 187 -7.10 -4.64 -3.80
CA GLN A 187 -7.29 -3.56 -2.83
C GLN A 187 -5.95 -3.18 -2.17
N SER A 188 -5.22 -4.17 -1.65
CA SER A 188 -3.94 -3.96 -0.99
C SER A 188 -2.87 -3.37 -1.92
N LEU A 189 -2.80 -3.83 -3.18
CA LEU A 189 -1.91 -3.24 -4.19
C LEU A 189 -2.33 -1.81 -4.54
N ALA A 190 -3.62 -1.54 -4.71
CA ALA A 190 -4.12 -0.21 -4.99
C ALA A 190 -3.83 0.77 -3.85
N LEU A 191 -4.02 0.36 -2.60
CA LEU A 191 -3.71 1.19 -1.43
C LEU A 191 -2.21 1.53 -1.35
N LYS A 192 -1.33 0.56 -1.60
CA LYS A 192 0.12 0.80 -1.68
C LYS A 192 0.47 1.80 -2.79
N CYS A 193 -0.15 1.66 -3.95
CA CYS A 193 0.02 2.58 -5.08
C CYS A 193 -0.51 3.99 -4.78
N ILE A 194 -1.68 4.11 -4.14
CA ILE A 194 -2.24 5.40 -3.70
C ILE A 194 -1.27 6.06 -2.73
N LEU A 195 -0.80 5.32 -1.73
CA LEU A 195 0.14 5.79 -0.73
C LEU A 195 1.45 6.28 -1.36
N GLU A 196 1.99 5.55 -2.33
CA GLU A 196 3.20 5.93 -3.07
C GLU A 196 3.00 7.18 -3.91
N LEU A 197 1.91 7.27 -4.67
CA LEU A 197 1.62 8.43 -5.54
C LEU A 197 1.32 9.69 -4.74
N ALA A 198 0.50 9.57 -3.69
CA ALA A 198 0.15 10.65 -2.78
C ALA A 198 1.39 11.21 -2.07
N PHE A 199 2.36 10.33 -1.76
CA PHE A 199 3.63 10.70 -1.16
C PHE A 199 4.59 11.38 -2.16
N LEU A 200 4.70 10.86 -3.37
CA LEU A 200 5.72 11.30 -4.34
C LEU A 200 5.33 12.58 -5.10
N ASP A 201 4.05 12.77 -5.43
CA ASP A 201 3.60 13.84 -6.32
C ASP A 201 2.47 14.67 -5.69
N ARG A 202 2.80 15.92 -5.35
CA ARG A 202 1.86 16.89 -4.74
C ARG A 202 0.61 17.13 -5.57
N TYR A 203 0.71 17.12 -6.90
CA TYR A 203 -0.44 17.33 -7.76
C TYR A 203 -1.35 16.11 -7.77
N ILE A 204 -0.78 14.90 -7.84
CA ILE A 204 -1.58 13.67 -7.76
C ILE A 204 -2.25 13.55 -6.39
N HIS A 205 -1.56 13.93 -5.30
CA HIS A 205 -2.15 14.05 -3.96
C HIS A 205 -3.37 14.98 -3.96
N GLN A 206 -3.27 16.16 -4.54
CA GLN A 206 -4.41 17.08 -4.68
C GLN A 206 -5.56 16.46 -5.49
N VAL A 207 -5.26 15.77 -6.60
CA VAL A 207 -6.27 15.08 -7.40
C VAL A 207 -6.98 13.97 -6.61
N PHE A 208 -6.29 13.26 -5.71
CA PHE A 208 -6.94 12.31 -4.81
C PHE A 208 -7.95 13.00 -3.88
N LEU A 209 -7.58 14.16 -3.31
CA LEU A 209 -8.48 14.93 -2.44
C LEU A 209 -9.72 15.41 -3.20
N GLU A 210 -9.54 15.95 -4.40
CA GLU A 210 -10.64 16.43 -5.25
C GLU A 210 -11.60 15.31 -5.70
N LEU A 211 -11.11 14.06 -5.78
CA LEU A 211 -11.90 12.88 -6.10
C LEU A 211 -12.47 12.17 -4.86
N ASP A 212 -12.48 12.84 -3.71
CA ASP A 212 -13.03 12.35 -2.44
C ASP A 212 -12.42 11.01 -2.00
N ALA A 213 -11.13 10.81 -2.30
CA ALA A 213 -10.40 9.60 -1.90
C ALA A 213 -10.44 9.36 -0.39
N PRO A 214 -10.30 10.37 0.51
CA PRO A 214 -10.38 10.12 1.95
C PRO A 214 -11.68 9.47 2.38
N ARG A 215 -12.83 9.95 1.89
CA ARG A 215 -14.12 9.33 2.22
C ARG A 215 -14.21 7.90 1.70
N ILE A 216 -13.75 7.65 0.47
CA ILE A 216 -13.74 6.30 -0.12
C ILE A 216 -12.90 5.33 0.74
N LEU A 217 -11.71 5.76 1.17
CA LEU A 217 -10.83 4.93 1.99
C LEU A 217 -11.35 4.75 3.42
N ALA A 218 -12.01 5.75 4.00
CA ALA A 218 -12.66 5.64 5.30
C ALA A 218 -13.81 4.62 5.27
N LEU A 219 -14.65 4.66 4.22
CA LEU A 219 -15.69 3.66 4.02
C LEU A 219 -15.11 2.25 3.82
N LEU A 220 -14.00 2.13 3.08
CA LEU A 220 -13.32 0.84 2.92
C LEU A 220 -12.78 0.31 4.26
N MET A 221 -12.20 1.18 5.08
CA MET A 221 -11.71 0.83 6.40
C MET A 221 -12.85 0.36 7.32
N LEU A 222 -14.01 1.03 7.30
CA LEU A 222 -15.20 0.61 8.06
C LEU A 222 -15.81 -0.71 7.59
N GLN A 223 -15.64 -1.05 6.31
CA GLN A 223 -16.10 -2.32 5.73
C GLN A 223 -15.15 -3.49 5.98
N THR A 224 -13.91 -3.19 6.38
CA THR A 224 -12.87 -4.19 6.59
C THR A 224 -13.08 -4.82 7.97
N GLU A 225 -13.52 -6.08 8.02
CA GLU A 225 -13.67 -6.75 9.31
C GLU A 225 -12.30 -7.06 9.94
N PRO A 226 -12.09 -6.70 11.22
CA PRO A 226 -10.77 -6.80 11.85
C PRO A 226 -10.23 -8.24 11.94
N GLU A 227 -11.11 -9.25 11.94
CA GLU A 227 -10.72 -10.65 12.05
C GLU A 227 -10.23 -11.26 10.73
N ASN A 228 -10.84 -10.86 9.61
CA ASN A 228 -10.57 -11.45 8.30
C ASN A 228 -9.42 -10.77 7.55
N ASP A 229 -9.30 -9.44 7.67
CA ASP A 229 -8.47 -8.63 6.77
C ASP A 229 -7.35 -7.89 7.53
N LYS A 230 -6.54 -8.65 8.29
CA LYS A 230 -5.47 -8.12 9.16
C LYS A 230 -4.48 -7.20 8.45
N HIS A 231 -4.38 -7.26 7.13
CA HIS A 231 -3.43 -6.47 6.34
C HIS A 231 -4.05 -5.24 5.68
N LEU A 232 -5.37 -5.20 5.47
CA LEU A 232 -6.02 -4.14 4.71
C LEU A 232 -6.27 -2.90 5.56
N ALA A 233 -6.79 -3.07 6.78
CA ALA A 233 -7.08 -1.95 7.68
C ALA A 233 -5.85 -1.06 7.96
N PRO A 234 -4.65 -1.60 8.29
CA PRO A 234 -3.45 -0.78 8.46
C PRO A 234 -3.03 -0.04 7.19
N LEU A 235 -3.26 -0.62 6.00
CA LEU A 235 -2.95 0.03 4.72
C LEU A 235 -3.93 1.16 4.42
N CYS A 236 -5.23 0.95 4.66
CA CYS A 236 -6.26 1.98 4.55
C CYS A 236 -5.94 3.15 5.48
N GLN A 237 -5.64 2.88 6.75
CA GLN A 237 -5.26 3.89 7.73
C GLN A 237 -4.03 4.69 7.27
N LYS A 238 -2.97 4.02 6.81
CA LYS A 238 -1.78 4.71 6.28
C LYS A 238 -2.10 5.57 5.06
N ALA A 239 -2.90 5.05 4.12
CA ALA A 239 -3.30 5.82 2.95
C ALA A 239 -4.17 7.03 3.33
N LEU A 240 -5.07 6.88 4.30
CA LEU A 240 -5.87 7.98 4.86
C LEU A 240 -4.99 9.05 5.50
N VAL A 241 -4.09 8.66 6.40
CA VAL A 241 -3.15 9.57 7.06
C VAL A 241 -2.29 10.29 6.01
N CYS A 242 -1.81 9.59 5.00
CA CYS A 242 -1.04 10.18 3.91
C CYS A 242 -1.85 11.17 3.06
N LEU A 243 -3.15 10.95 2.88
CA LEU A 243 -4.00 11.91 2.16
C LEU A 243 -4.36 13.12 3.03
N LEU A 244 -4.71 12.89 4.29
CA LEU A 244 -5.26 13.91 5.18
C LEU A 244 -4.21 14.78 5.84
N ASP A 245 -3.02 14.25 6.10
CA ASP A 245 -1.96 15.03 6.74
C ASP A 245 -1.25 15.95 5.75
N THR A 246 -1.99 16.98 5.33
CA THR A 246 -1.50 17.99 4.37
C THR A 246 -0.29 18.74 4.92
N GLN A 247 -0.21 18.98 6.23
CA GLN A 247 0.91 19.68 6.86
C GLN A 247 2.20 18.88 6.77
N ILE A 248 2.18 17.60 7.15
CA ILE A 248 3.37 16.74 7.07
C ILE A 248 3.81 16.53 5.63
N ASN A 249 2.87 16.38 4.69
CA ASN A 249 3.23 16.29 3.28
C ASN A 249 3.82 17.60 2.75
N MET A 250 3.26 18.77 3.11
CA MET A 250 3.84 20.05 2.71
C MET A 250 5.26 20.22 3.26
N LEU A 251 5.48 19.93 4.54
CA LEU A 251 6.80 20.00 5.17
C LEU A 251 7.75 18.98 4.54
N GLY A 252 7.29 17.75 4.33
CA GLY A 252 8.02 16.67 3.66
C GLY A 252 8.48 17.02 2.25
N HIS A 253 7.58 17.58 1.44
CA HIS A 253 7.92 18.05 0.09
C HIS A 253 8.93 19.20 0.12
N LYS A 254 8.86 20.14 1.08
CA LYS A 254 9.86 21.20 1.23
C LYS A 254 11.24 20.63 1.61
N VAL A 255 11.29 19.69 2.55
CA VAL A 255 12.52 18.98 2.91
C VAL A 255 13.10 18.27 1.68
N LEU A 256 12.26 17.60 0.90
CA LEU A 256 12.69 16.91 -0.31
C LEU A 256 13.19 17.91 -1.38
N GLU A 257 12.52 19.06 -1.56
CA GLU A 257 12.94 20.12 -2.48
C GLU A 257 14.30 20.71 -2.10
N LEU A 258 14.49 21.09 -0.83
CA LEU A 258 15.77 21.58 -0.32
C LEU A 258 16.88 20.52 -0.48
N SER A 259 16.56 19.25 -0.23
CA SER A 259 17.49 18.14 -0.42
C SER A 259 17.96 18.03 -1.87
N MET A 260 17.07 18.26 -2.84
CA MET A 260 17.38 18.21 -4.26
C MET A 260 18.18 19.43 -4.70
N ARG A 261 17.86 20.63 -4.22
CA ARG A 261 18.65 21.86 -4.47
C ARG A 261 20.09 21.69 -3.99
N LEU A 262 20.28 21.20 -2.76
CA LEU A 262 21.60 20.92 -2.20
C LEU A 262 22.40 19.89 -3.03
N ARG A 263 21.74 18.87 -3.59
CA ARG A 263 22.38 17.90 -4.49
C ARG A 263 22.80 18.55 -5.82
N GLN A 264 21.97 19.42 -6.38
CA GLN A 264 22.23 20.09 -7.66
C GLN A 264 23.39 21.09 -7.58
N GLU A 265 23.55 21.78 -6.44
CA GLU A 265 24.58 22.81 -6.23
C GLU A 265 26.03 22.27 -6.15
N LYS A 266 26.28 20.99 -6.51
CA LYS A 266 27.59 20.32 -6.39
C LYS A 266 28.22 20.59 -5.02
N ALA A 267 27.54 20.10 -3.97
CA ALA A 267 27.96 20.06 -2.57
C ALA A 267 29.20 20.92 -2.23
N PRO A 268 29.03 22.15 -1.70
CA PRO A 268 30.15 22.92 -1.16
C PRO A 268 30.95 22.04 -0.20
N ARG A 269 32.27 22.27 -0.17
CA ARG A 269 33.19 21.52 0.70
C ARG A 269 32.63 21.49 2.12
N LEU A 270 32.72 20.31 2.75
CA LEU A 270 32.18 19.82 4.03
C LEU A 270 31.92 20.81 5.19
N GLY A 271 32.55 21.98 5.21
CA GLY A 271 32.40 22.99 6.26
C GLY A 271 31.38 24.09 5.96
N ASP A 272 30.86 24.20 4.73
CA ASP A 272 30.02 25.33 4.32
C ASP A 272 28.75 24.88 3.60
N MET A 273 27.90 24.09 4.27
CA MET A 273 26.54 23.84 3.78
C MET A 273 25.64 25.09 3.82
N GLY A 274 26.19 26.22 4.27
CA GLY A 274 25.53 27.50 4.32
C GLY A 274 24.17 27.47 5.02
N LYS A 275 23.33 28.43 4.64
CA LYS A 275 21.94 28.52 5.10
C LYS A 275 21.05 27.34 4.66
N PRO A 276 21.15 26.79 3.43
CA PRO A 276 20.22 25.75 2.98
C PRO A 276 20.38 24.42 3.73
N GLY A 277 21.60 24.07 4.14
CA GLY A 277 21.83 22.87 4.96
C GLY A 277 21.25 22.99 6.37
N ALA A 278 21.36 24.17 7.00
CA ALA A 278 20.75 24.44 8.29
C ALA A 278 19.22 24.41 8.19
N GLU A 279 18.65 25.04 7.16
CA GLU A 279 17.20 25.03 6.91
C GLU A 279 16.66 23.61 6.68
N LEU A 280 17.38 22.78 5.90
CA LEU A 280 17.00 21.37 5.70
C LEU A 280 17.01 20.60 7.03
N ALA A 281 18.04 20.80 7.86
CA ALA A 281 18.15 20.15 9.16
C ALA A 281 16.99 20.57 10.08
N ASP A 282 16.70 21.87 10.18
CA ASP A 282 15.61 22.38 11.00
C ASP A 282 14.24 21.82 10.55
N MET A 283 13.96 21.76 9.25
CA MET A 283 12.72 21.18 8.74
C MET A 283 12.64 19.66 8.96
N ALA A 284 13.76 18.94 8.84
CA ALA A 284 13.81 17.50 9.13
C ALA A 284 13.58 17.23 10.63
N LEU A 285 14.15 18.06 11.52
CA LEU A 285 13.89 18.02 12.96
C LEU A 285 12.42 18.31 13.27
N GLN A 286 11.81 19.29 12.61
CA GLN A 286 10.38 19.59 12.74
C GLN A 286 9.51 18.40 12.31
N LEU A 287 9.80 17.75 11.18
CA LEU A 287 9.10 16.52 10.75
C LEU A 287 9.19 15.42 11.80
N ALA A 288 10.40 15.20 12.31
CA ALA A 288 10.66 14.15 13.28
C ALA A 288 9.96 14.42 14.63
N GLU A 289 9.87 15.69 15.03
CA GLU A 289 9.09 16.13 16.19
C GLU A 289 7.57 15.91 15.98
N GLN A 290 7.05 16.07 14.76
CA GLN A 290 5.65 15.73 14.45
C GLN A 290 5.40 14.22 14.61
N ALA A 291 6.32 13.37 14.14
CA ALA A 291 6.23 11.92 14.37
C ALA A 291 6.26 11.57 15.87
N ARG A 292 7.02 12.33 16.68
CA ARG A 292 7.07 12.13 18.13
C ARG A 292 5.75 12.50 18.81
N ARG A 293 5.08 13.55 18.34
CA ARG A 293 3.78 14.01 18.88
C ARG A 293 2.62 13.12 18.45
N SER A 294 2.66 12.63 17.22
CA SER A 294 1.62 11.78 16.64
C SER A 294 2.26 10.52 16.06
N PRO A 295 2.20 9.39 16.78
CA PRO A 295 2.79 8.15 16.28
C PRO A 295 2.16 7.67 14.96
N SER A 296 0.87 7.94 14.72
CA SER A 296 0.15 7.50 13.53
C SER A 296 0.73 8.04 12.21
N VAL A 297 1.43 9.18 12.25
CA VAL A 297 2.06 9.82 11.08
C VAL A 297 3.54 9.49 10.94
N SER A 298 4.12 8.76 11.90
CA SER A 298 5.56 8.48 11.92
C SER A 298 6.02 7.73 10.66
N PHE A 299 5.23 6.81 10.11
CA PHE A 299 5.55 6.14 8.84
C PHE A 299 5.69 7.15 7.68
N LEU A 300 4.86 8.20 7.65
CA LEU A 300 4.87 9.22 6.60
C LEU A 300 6.11 10.11 6.72
N VAL A 301 6.39 10.56 7.94
CA VAL A 301 7.61 11.31 8.28
C VAL A 301 8.85 10.51 7.89
N MET A 302 8.91 9.23 8.24
CA MET A 302 10.03 8.35 7.92
C MET A 302 10.24 8.19 6.41
N ARG A 303 9.17 8.16 5.63
CA ARG A 303 9.25 8.13 4.16
C ARG A 303 9.80 9.44 3.61
N HIS A 304 9.34 10.59 4.10
CA HIS A 304 9.85 11.92 3.67
C HIS A 304 11.33 12.07 4.01
N ILE A 305 11.72 11.66 5.21
CA ILE A 305 13.12 11.72 5.63
C ILE A 305 13.96 10.75 4.81
N ARG A 306 13.57 9.47 4.67
CA ARG A 306 14.23 8.53 3.76
C ARG A 306 14.41 9.13 2.38
N ALA A 307 13.37 9.80 1.87
CA ALA A 307 13.39 10.36 0.55
C ALA A 307 14.40 11.52 0.42
N ALA A 308 14.38 12.44 1.37
CA ALA A 308 15.34 13.52 1.43
C ALA A 308 16.79 13.02 1.58
N LEU A 309 16.97 11.92 2.31
CA LEU A 309 18.28 11.38 2.64
C LEU A 309 18.89 10.50 1.55
N GLY A 310 18.09 9.78 0.76
CA GLY A 310 18.56 8.76 -0.20
C GLY A 310 19.46 9.23 -1.36
N GLY A 311 19.87 10.50 -1.39
CA GLY A 311 20.98 11.00 -2.18
C GLY A 311 21.90 11.99 -1.44
N LEU A 312 21.59 12.32 -0.18
CA LEU A 312 22.41 13.17 0.70
C LEU A 312 23.38 12.37 1.58
N TRP A 313 23.16 11.05 1.77
CA TRP A 313 24.08 10.21 2.52
C TRP A 313 25.50 10.24 1.97
N ALA A 314 25.66 10.30 0.64
CA ALA A 314 26.97 10.43 0.02
C ALA A 314 27.72 11.71 0.47
N SER A 315 26.99 12.76 0.84
CA SER A 315 27.53 14.03 1.33
C SER A 315 27.40 14.16 2.85
N LYS A 316 28.19 13.36 3.59
CA LYS A 316 28.79 13.61 4.93
C LYS A 316 28.16 14.69 5.86
N GLY A 317 26.84 14.73 6.05
CA GLY A 317 26.16 15.84 6.73
C GLY A 317 26.12 15.74 8.28
N PRO A 318 26.12 16.88 9.01
CA PRO A 318 26.02 16.96 10.47
C PRO A 318 24.63 16.60 11.03
N PHE A 319 23.63 16.40 10.18
CA PHE A 319 22.25 16.10 10.58
C PHE A 319 22.02 14.62 10.95
N ILE A 320 22.97 13.72 10.63
CA ILE A 320 22.82 12.28 10.91
C ILE A 320 22.67 12.03 12.41
N VAL A 321 23.47 12.71 13.24
CA VAL A 321 23.47 12.51 14.70
C VAL A 321 22.14 12.98 15.33
N PRO A 322 21.66 14.21 15.10
CA PRO A 322 20.33 14.62 15.59
C PRO A 322 19.20 13.72 15.10
N PHE A 323 19.25 13.29 13.83
CA PHE A 323 18.25 12.39 13.28
C PHE A 323 18.24 11.02 13.98
N MET A 324 19.42 10.44 14.24
CA MET A 324 19.54 9.17 14.96
C MET A 324 19.05 9.27 16.42
N GLN A 325 19.28 10.40 17.08
CA GLN A 325 18.73 10.64 18.42
C GLN A 325 17.20 10.67 18.39
N ILE A 326 16.58 11.28 17.38
CA ILE A 326 15.12 11.29 17.27
C ILE A 326 14.57 9.90 16.92
N LEU A 327 15.25 9.16 16.03
CA LEU A 327 14.89 7.77 15.74
C LEU A 327 14.93 6.89 16.98
N SER A 328 15.99 6.99 17.79
CA SER A 328 16.11 6.27 19.05
C SER A 328 14.98 6.64 20.02
N ASN A 329 14.69 7.93 20.19
CA ASN A 329 13.55 8.38 21.01
C ASN A 329 12.19 7.86 20.50
N LEU A 330 12.00 7.78 19.18
CA LEU A 330 10.79 7.22 18.56
C LEU A 330 10.68 5.71 18.79
N LEU A 331 11.79 4.99 18.64
CA LEU A 331 11.88 3.55 18.88
C LEU A 331 11.53 3.18 20.32
N GLU A 332 12.01 3.96 21.28
CA GLU A 332 11.75 3.76 22.71
C GLU A 332 10.28 4.02 23.07
N ARG A 333 9.64 5.03 22.47
CA ARG A 333 8.29 5.47 22.86
C ARG A 333 7.16 4.77 22.11
N SER A 334 7.34 4.46 20.84
CA SER A 334 6.26 3.99 19.98
C SER A 334 6.74 3.03 18.88
N PRO A 335 7.30 1.87 19.23
CA PRO A 335 7.89 0.93 18.25
C PRO A 335 6.86 0.42 17.22
N HIS A 336 5.58 0.38 17.56
CA HIS A 336 4.48 -0.05 16.68
C HIS A 336 4.17 0.95 15.56
N ALA A 337 4.55 2.22 15.75
CA ALA A 337 4.30 3.29 14.80
C ALA A 337 5.28 3.26 13.62
N ILE A 338 6.46 2.67 13.84
CA ILE A 338 7.56 2.67 12.90
C ILE A 338 7.34 1.64 11.79
N GLU A 339 7.47 2.07 10.55
CA GLU A 339 7.55 1.17 9.41
C GLU A 339 8.95 0.53 9.39
N TRP A 340 9.11 -0.60 10.10
CA TRP A 340 10.38 -1.32 10.25
C TRP A 340 11.10 -1.59 8.93
N ALA A 341 10.35 -1.84 7.84
CA ALA A 341 10.93 -2.02 6.51
C ALA A 341 11.60 -0.74 5.97
N VAL A 342 11.08 0.44 6.30
CA VAL A 342 11.67 1.74 5.95
C VAL A 342 12.87 2.01 6.85
N LEU A 343 12.73 1.80 8.16
CA LEU A 343 13.81 1.99 9.13
C LEU A 343 15.01 1.08 8.82
N GLY A 344 14.79 -0.21 8.56
CA GLY A 344 15.86 -1.15 8.24
C GLY A 344 16.66 -0.73 6.99
N LYS A 345 15.98 -0.18 5.98
CA LYS A 345 16.67 0.37 4.80
C LYS A 345 17.43 1.67 5.12
N ILE A 346 16.90 2.54 5.99
CA ILE A 346 17.62 3.73 6.47
C ILE A 346 18.88 3.31 7.24
N LEU A 347 18.76 2.35 8.15
CA LEU A 347 19.89 1.84 8.93
C LEU A 347 20.94 1.17 8.03
N ALA A 348 20.51 0.43 7.00
CA ALA A 348 21.43 -0.15 6.02
C ALA A 348 22.18 0.94 5.22
N GLU A 349 21.50 2.00 4.80
CA GLU A 349 22.12 3.15 4.14
C GLU A 349 23.11 3.89 5.06
N ILE A 350 22.78 4.00 6.35
CA ILE A 350 23.69 4.57 7.37
C ILE A 350 24.90 3.67 7.58
N ALA A 351 24.71 2.35 7.72
CA ALA A 351 25.78 1.40 7.94
C ALA A 351 26.77 1.38 6.77
N ASP A 352 26.28 1.33 5.53
CA ASP A 352 27.10 1.45 4.31
C ASP A 352 27.87 2.79 4.28
N TRP A 353 27.26 3.87 4.76
CA TRP A 353 27.95 5.15 4.91
C TRP A 353 29.04 5.14 5.99
N VAL A 354 28.79 4.55 7.16
CA VAL A 354 29.77 4.44 8.25
C VAL A 354 30.96 3.61 7.81
N ASP A 355 30.72 2.46 7.16
CA ASP A 355 31.76 1.55 6.66
C ASP A 355 32.70 2.24 5.67
N LYS A 356 32.13 3.00 4.72
CA LYS A 356 32.91 3.85 3.78
C LYS A 356 33.74 4.93 4.48
N ARG A 357 33.43 5.25 5.75
CA ARG A 357 34.07 6.31 6.53
C ARG A 357 34.98 5.78 7.64
N ASP A 358 35.18 4.47 7.76
CA ASP A 358 35.84 3.80 8.90
C ASP A 358 37.37 3.98 8.97
N LYS A 359 37.83 5.21 8.71
CA LYS A 359 39.08 5.73 9.25
C LYS A 359 38.87 6.76 10.36
N SER A 360 37.63 7.09 10.80
CA SER A 360 37.46 8.23 11.74
C SER A 360 36.28 8.25 12.75
N TYR A 361 35.35 7.29 12.87
CA TYR A 361 34.19 7.48 13.76
C TYR A 361 33.75 6.23 14.57
N LYS A 362 34.15 6.17 15.85
CA LYS A 362 33.68 5.18 16.87
C LYS A 362 32.24 5.40 17.35
N VAL A 363 31.70 6.61 17.29
CA VAL A 363 30.45 7.00 17.99
C VAL A 363 29.18 6.35 17.41
N VAL A 364 29.14 6.00 16.12
CA VAL A 364 27.93 5.40 15.52
C VAL A 364 27.82 3.90 15.87
N GLN A 365 28.94 3.21 16.09
CA GLN A 365 28.94 1.81 16.52
C GLN A 365 28.31 1.64 17.91
N GLU A 366 28.57 2.57 18.84
CA GLU A 366 28.00 2.51 20.19
C GLU A 366 26.46 2.63 20.19
N VAL A 367 25.88 3.51 19.37
CA VAL A 367 24.42 3.67 19.28
C VAL A 367 23.74 2.43 18.67
N MET A 368 24.37 1.75 17.71
CA MET A 368 23.80 0.54 17.10
C MET A 368 23.92 -0.71 17.98
N CYS A 369 24.94 -0.80 18.83
CA CYS A 369 25.14 -1.95 19.72
C CYS A 369 24.14 -1.99 20.89
N VAL A 370 23.60 -0.85 21.34
CA VAL A 370 22.70 -0.79 22.51
C VAL A 370 21.28 -1.31 22.21
N HIS A 371 20.90 -1.53 20.95
CA HIS A 371 19.53 -1.92 20.57
C HIS A 371 19.42 -3.27 19.86
N THR A 372 20.53 -3.99 19.70
CA THR A 372 20.56 -5.35 19.10
C THR A 372 20.71 -6.47 20.14
N SER A 373 20.90 -6.10 21.41
CA SER A 373 20.82 -6.96 22.60
C SER A 373 19.48 -6.77 23.30
#